data_AF-A0A291QX67-F1
#
_entry.id   AF-A0A291QX67-F1
#
_cell.length_a   1.000
_cell.length_b   1.000
_cell.length_c   1.000
_cell.angle_alpha   90.00
_cell.angle_beta   90.00
_cell.angle_gamma   90.00
#
_symmetry.space_group_name_H-M   'P 1'
#
loop_
_entity.id
_entity.type
_entity.pdbx_description
1 polymer ?
#
loop_
_entity_poly.entity_id
_entity_poly.type
_entity_poly.pdbx_seq_one_letter_code
_entity_poly.pdbx_strand_id
1 'polypeptide(L)'
;MRNKVVSIGDALKAYLDKSRFKPKLLEVKIQENWEQLMGKTIARYTESVQLIDGKLMVTTTIGPLKQELSYSRDKIMHLVNDMLGEAVVKEVIIK
;
A
#
# COMPACT_ATOMS: atom_id res chain seq x y z
N MET A 1 16.58 -32.51 -24.26
CA MET A 1 16.18 -31.30 -23.50
C MET A 1 14.96 -30.71 -24.20
N ARG A 2 13.78 -30.63 -23.55
CA ARG A 2 12.55 -30.10 -24.17
C ARG A 2 12.50 -28.57 -23.98
N ASN A 3 12.58 -27.82 -25.08
CA ASN A 3 12.33 -26.38 -25.08
C ASN A 3 10.84 -26.12 -24.86
N LYS A 4 10.47 -25.52 -23.73
CA LYS A 4 9.13 -24.94 -23.55
C LYS A 4 9.06 -23.66 -24.38
N VAL A 5 8.35 -23.72 -25.50
CA VAL A 5 7.94 -22.53 -26.25
C VAL A 5 6.84 -21.86 -25.43
N VAL A 6 7.19 -20.88 -24.61
CA VAL A 6 6.21 -20.02 -23.95
C VAL A 6 5.65 -19.10 -25.01
N SER A 7 4.34 -19.15 -25.26
CA SER A 7 3.72 -18.23 -26.20
C SER A 7 3.80 -16.81 -25.65
N ILE A 8 3.91 -15.82 -26.55
CA ILE A 8 3.91 -14.40 -26.15
C ILE A 8 2.64 -14.06 -25.34
N GLY A 9 1.51 -14.70 -25.65
CA GLY A 9 0.27 -14.56 -24.88
C GLY A 9 0.38 -15.06 -23.44
N ASP A 10 1.02 -16.21 -23.22
CA ASP A 10 1.22 -16.77 -21.88
C ASP A 10 2.22 -15.94 -21.06
N ALA A 11 3.27 -15.41 -21.71
CA ALA A 11 4.22 -14.51 -21.08
C ALA A 11 3.57 -13.17 -20.68
N LEU A 12 2.74 -12.59 -21.55
CA LEU A 12 2.00 -11.36 -21.26
C LEU A 12 0.97 -11.56 -20.15
N LYS A 13 0.24 -12.68 -20.17
CA LYS A 13 -0.73 -13.01 -19.12
C LYS A 13 -0.04 -13.21 -17.76
N ALA A 14 1.04 -13.99 -17.73
CA ALA A 14 1.83 -14.17 -16.51
C ALA A 14 2.46 -12.87 -15.99
N TYR A 15 2.83 -11.94 -16.89
CA TYR A 15 3.31 -10.61 -16.53
C TYR A 15 2.19 -9.73 -15.94
N LEU A 16 1.02 -9.70 -16.57
CA LEU A 16 -0.15 -8.96 -16.08
C LEU A 16 -0.67 -9.49 -14.74
N ASP A 17 -0.66 -10.81 -14.57
CA ASP A 17 -1.05 -11.47 -13.33
C ASP A 17 -0.04 -11.10 -12.22
N LYS A 18 1.26 -11.34 -12.43
CA LYS A 18 2.30 -10.99 -11.43
C LYS A 18 2.30 -9.52 -11.05
N SER A 19 2.01 -8.60 -11.98
CA SER A 19 2.07 -7.15 -11.69
C SER A 19 0.92 -6.68 -10.79
N ARG A 20 -0.25 -7.33 -10.84
CA ARG A 20 -1.42 -6.96 -10.01
C ARG A 20 -1.41 -7.60 -8.64
N PHE A 21 -0.85 -8.81 -8.51
CA PHE A 21 -0.85 -9.53 -7.23
C PHE A 21 0.09 -8.90 -6.20
N LYS A 22 1.29 -8.45 -6.59
CA LYS A 22 2.25 -7.89 -5.62
C LYS A 22 1.67 -6.64 -4.91
N PRO A 23 1.15 -5.61 -5.61
CA PRO A 23 0.57 -4.43 -4.96
C PRO A 23 -0.61 -4.75 -4.05
N LYS A 24 -1.51 -5.65 -4.48
CA LYS A 24 -2.68 -6.00 -3.67
C LYS A 24 -2.31 -6.76 -2.40
N LEU A 25 -1.32 -7.65 -2.46
CA LEU A 25 -0.79 -8.34 -1.28
C LEU A 25 -0.12 -7.36 -0.30
N LEU A 26 0.62 -6.37 -0.81
CA LEU A 26 1.22 -5.32 0.02
C LEU A 26 0.14 -4.45 0.68
N GLU A 27 -0.91 -4.07 -0.05
CA GLU A 27 -2.04 -3.34 0.51
C GLU A 27 -2.68 -4.09 1.69
N VAL A 28 -2.95 -5.39 1.53
CA VAL A 28 -3.52 -6.23 2.60
C VAL A 28 -2.59 -6.24 3.83
N LYS A 29 -1.28 -6.42 3.64
CA LYS A 29 -0.31 -6.35 4.74
C LYS A 29 -0.32 -5.02 5.46
N ILE A 30 -0.42 -3.91 4.73
CA ILE A 30 -0.52 -2.57 5.32
C ILE A 30 -1.78 -2.46 6.16
N GLN A 31 -2.93 -2.92 5.64
CA GLN A 31 -4.21 -2.89 6.36
C GLN A 31 -4.16 -3.71 7.65
N GLU A 32 -3.61 -4.94 7.61
CA GLU A 32 -3.49 -5.82 8.78
C GLU A 32 -2.60 -5.23 9.89
N ASN A 33 -1.58 -4.46 9.52
CA ASN A 33 -0.61 -3.88 10.46
C ASN A 33 -0.91 -2.41 10.79
N TRP A 34 -1.96 -1.81 10.22
CA TRP A 34 -2.22 -0.37 10.32
C TRP A 34 -2.38 0.11 11.77
N GLU A 35 -3.15 -0.63 12.58
CA GLU A 35 -3.35 -0.31 13.99
C GLU A 35 -2.04 -0.37 14.79
N GLN A 36 -1.18 -1.36 14.50
CA GLN A 36 0.12 -1.46 15.16
C GLN A 36 1.04 -0.29 14.81
N LEU A 37 1.00 0.16 13.55
CA LEU A 37 1.85 1.25 13.06
C LEU A 37 1.38 2.63 13.56
N MET A 38 0.07 2.86 13.55
CA MET A 38 -0.52 4.20 13.78
C MET A 38 -1.14 4.35 15.16
N GLY A 39 -1.38 3.25 15.86
CA GLY A 39 -2.11 3.21 17.12
C GLY A 39 -3.63 3.17 16.94
N LYS A 40 -4.28 2.64 17.97
CA LYS A 40 -5.73 2.34 18.01
C LYS A 40 -6.63 3.52 17.67
N THR A 41 -6.29 4.72 18.13
CA THR A 41 -7.11 5.92 17.89
C THR A 41 -7.14 6.29 16.41
N ILE A 42 -5.98 6.35 15.77
CA ILE A 42 -5.88 6.70 14.34
C ILE A 42 -6.56 5.62 13.50
N ALA A 43 -6.28 4.34 13.79
CA ALA A 43 -6.89 3.23 13.09
C ALA A 43 -8.42 3.25 13.17
N ARG A 44 -8.99 3.51 14.35
CA ARG A 44 -10.44 3.61 14.55
C ARG A 44 -11.11 4.66 13.66
N TYR A 45 -10.44 5.78 13.38
CA TYR A 45 -10.98 6.87 12.56
C TYR A 45 -10.45 6.85 11.12
N THR A 46 -9.71 5.81 10.74
CA THR A 46 -9.29 5.58 9.35
C THR A 46 -10.36 4.75 8.67
N GLU A 47 -10.94 5.25 7.59
CA GLU A 47 -11.98 4.56 6.83
C GLU A 47 -11.40 3.56 5.84
N SER A 48 -10.29 3.93 5.21
CA SER A 48 -9.61 3.06 4.25
C SER A 48 -8.14 3.41 4.12
N VAL A 49 -7.36 2.38 3.83
CA VAL A 49 -5.94 2.46 3.46
C VAL A 49 -5.77 1.68 2.17
N GLN A 50 -5.31 2.34 1.11
CA GLN A 50 -5.18 1.75 -0.22
C GLN A 50 -3.80 2.04 -0.80
N LEU A 51 -3.23 1.10 -1.53
CA LEU A 51 -1.94 1.27 -2.20
C LEU A 51 -2.14 1.21 -3.71
N ILE A 52 -2.05 2.37 -4.37
CA ILE A 52 -2.26 2.49 -5.82
C ILE A 52 -1.05 3.16 -6.44
N ASP A 53 -0.36 2.46 -7.34
CA ASP A 53 0.81 2.97 -8.08
C ASP A 53 1.90 3.60 -7.19
N GLY A 54 2.13 2.99 -6.02
CA GLY A 54 3.10 3.47 -5.02
C GLY A 54 2.58 4.64 -4.17
N LYS A 55 1.31 5.01 -4.29
CA LYS A 55 0.67 6.03 -3.47
C LYS A 55 -0.17 5.37 -2.39
N LEU A 56 0.14 5.68 -1.14
CA LEU A 56 -0.66 5.26 0.00
C LEU A 56 -1.77 6.29 0.22
N MET A 57 -3.00 5.91 -0.11
CA MET A 57 -4.18 6.73 0.14
C MET A 57 -4.80 6.35 1.48
N VAL A 58 -4.90 7.32 2.37
CA VAL A 58 -5.52 7.17 3.69
C VAL A 58 -6.74 8.06 3.73
N THR A 59 -7.92 7.49 3.97
CA THR A 59 -9.17 8.24 4.05
C THR A 59 -9.62 8.33 5.49
N THR A 60 -9.98 9.51 5.96
CA THR A 60 -10.56 9.72 7.29
C THR A 60 -11.70 10.72 7.24
N THR A 61 -12.77 10.45 7.99
CA THR A 61 -13.92 11.36 8.12
C THR A 61 -13.72 12.48 9.14
N ILE A 62 -12.63 12.45 9.93
CA ILE A 62 -12.42 13.39 11.03
C ILE A 62 -11.45 14.50 10.60
N GLY A 63 -11.96 15.73 10.48
CA GLY A 63 -11.21 16.90 10.00
C GLY A 63 -9.89 17.17 10.75
N PRO A 64 -9.87 17.21 12.10
CA PRO A 64 -8.63 17.38 12.86
C PRO A 64 -7.60 16.28 12.60
N LEU A 65 -8.03 15.01 12.58
CA LEU A 65 -7.15 13.88 12.30
C LEU A 65 -6.59 13.95 10.87
N LYS A 66 -7.41 14.34 9.89
CA LYS A 66 -6.96 14.57 8.51
C LYS A 66 -5.79 15.55 8.47
N GLN A 67 -5.89 16.66 9.22
CA GLN A 67 -4.85 17.68 9.28
C GLN A 67 -3.56 17.15 9.94
N GLU A 68 -3.68 16.45 11.08
CA GLU A 68 -2.54 15.83 11.76
C GLU A 68 -1.80 14.80 10.89
N LEU A 69 -2.56 13.92 10.22
CA LEU A 69 -2.01 12.93 9.27
C LEU A 69 -1.36 13.62 8.08
N SER A 70 -1.93 14.74 7.61
CA SER A 70 -1.37 15.51 6.49
C SER A 70 -0.02 16.14 6.84
N TYR A 71 0.20 16.54 8.08
CA TYR A 71 1.52 16.99 8.56
C TYR A 71 2.49 15.83 8.78
N SER A 72 1.99 14.62 8.99
CA SER A 72 2.79 13.43 9.31
C SER A 72 3.06 12.52 8.10
N ARG A 73 2.79 12.97 6.86
CA ARG A 73 2.88 12.14 5.65
C ARG A 73 4.23 11.44 5.48
N ASP A 74 5.33 12.15 5.67
CA ASP A 74 6.68 11.58 5.53
C ASP A 74 6.93 10.50 6.58
N LYS A 75 6.53 10.74 7.83
CA LYS A 75 6.62 9.75 8.90
C LYS A 75 5.81 8.50 8.60
N ILE A 76 4.59 8.64 8.09
CA ILE A 76 3.73 7.52 7.69
C ILE A 76 4.40 6.71 6.58
N MET A 77 4.94 7.38 5.56
CA MET A 77 5.66 6.74 4.46
C MET A 77 6.84 5.91 4.98
N HIS A 78 7.66 6.46 5.88
CA HIS A 78 8.79 5.76 6.49
C HIS A 78 8.34 4.55 7.28
N LEU A 79 7.38 4.70 8.20
CA LEU A 79 6.87 3.59 9.01
C LEU A 79 6.33 2.43 8.17
N VAL A 80 5.60 2.75 7.09
CA VAL A 80 5.04 1.73 6.21
C VAL A 80 6.14 1.03 5.40
N ASN A 81 7.09 1.77 4.82
CA ASN A 81 8.19 1.18 4.07
C ASN A 81 9.11 0.34 4.96
N ASP A 82 9.39 0.80 6.18
CA ASP A 82 10.20 0.06 7.16
C ASP A 82 9.52 -1.26 7.54
N MET A 83 8.21 -1.24 7.75
CA MET A 83 7.41 -2.45 8.01
C MET A 83 7.44 -3.43 6.83
N LEU A 84 7.38 -2.92 5.60
CA LEU A 84 7.44 -3.76 4.40
C LEU A 84 8.85 -4.27 4.08
N GLY A 85 9.89 -3.60 4.59
CA GLY A 85 11.30 -3.88 4.27
C GLY A 85 11.71 -3.48 2.84
N GLU A 86 10.85 -2.74 2.12
CA GLU A 86 11.13 -2.20 0.79
C GLU A 86 10.49 -0.83 0.59
N ALA A 87 11.15 0.05 -0.18
CA ALA A 87 10.67 1.40 -0.50
C ALA A 87 9.58 1.37 -1.58
N VAL A 88 8.37 0.94 -1.20
CA VAL A 88 7.22 0.80 -2.11
C VAL A 88 6.33 2.04 -2.12
N VAL A 89 6.10 2.65 -0.95
CA VAL A 89 5.32 3.88 -0.82
C VAL A 89 6.21 5.06 -1.19
N LYS A 90 5.81 5.78 -2.22
CA LYS A 90 6.49 6.98 -2.77
C LYS A 90 5.81 8.28 -2.36
N GLU A 91 4.52 8.21 -2.06
CA GLU A 91 3.70 9.36 -1.71
C GLU A 91 2.57 8.91 -0.77
N VAL A 92 2.23 9.76 0.20
CA VAL A 92 1.07 9.55 1.08
C VAL A 92 0.06 10.65 0.80
N ILE A 93 -1.20 10.26 0.54
CA ILE A 93 -2.31 11.17 0.25
C ILE A 93 -3.38 10.99 1.31
N ILE A 94 -3.72 12.07 2.02
CA ILE A 94 -4.79 12.06 3.03
C ILE A 94 -6.06 12.64 2.43
N LYS A 95 -7.13 11.84 2.42
CA LYS A 95 -8.46 12.20 1.92
C LYS A 95 -9.45 12.41 3.05
#